data_AF-A0A2D9HC47-F1
#
_entry.id   AF-A0A2D9HC47-F1
#
_cell.length_a   1.000
_cell.length_b   1.000
_cell.length_c   1.000
_cell.angle_alpha   90.00
_cell.angle_beta   90.00
_cell.angle_gamma   90.00
#
_symmetry.space_group_name_H-M   'P 1'
#
loop_
_entity.id
_entity.type
_entity.pdbx_description
1 polymer ?
#
loop_
_entity_poly.entity_id
_entity_poly.type
_entity_poly.pdbx_seq_one_letter_code
_entity_poly.pdbx_strand_id
1 'polypeptide(L)' 'MVTEDLLGLFSNFTPKFVKRYAELGIDISAAAAKYAEDVRARRFPSPEHCFGAPKTGGAEVRQLKS' A
#
# COMPACT_ATOMS: atom_id res chain seq x y z
N MET A 1 5.69 10.87 -18.27
CA MET A 1 4.82 11.60 -19.22
C MET A 1 4.41 12.91 -18.56
N VAL A 2 3.83 13.88 -19.27
CA VAL A 2 3.52 15.22 -18.67
C VAL A 2 2.56 15.10 -17.48
N THR A 3 1.65 14.13 -17.51
CA THR A 3 0.69 13.88 -16.41
C THR A 3 1.39 13.56 -15.08
N GLU A 4 2.45 12.74 -15.08
CA GLU A 4 3.22 12.47 -13.85
C GLU A 4 3.94 13.73 -13.31
N ASP A 5 4.42 14.60 -14.20
CA ASP A 5 5.09 15.85 -13.82
C ASP A 5 4.09 16.86 -13.22
N LEU A 6 2.88 16.94 -13.79
CA LEU A 6 1.76 17.74 -13.29
C LEU A 6 1.30 17.28 -11.90
N LEU A 7 1.21 15.96 -11.70
CA LEU A 7 0.75 15.34 -10.45
C LEU A 7 1.84 15.16 -9.39
N GLY A 8 3.11 15.46 -9.74
CA GLY A 8 4.23 15.35 -8.81
C GLY A 8 4.50 13.92 -8.35
N LEU A 9 4.35 12.92 -9.24
CA LEU A 9 4.67 11.52 -8.93
C LEU A 9 6.16 11.31 -8.64
N PHE A 10 7.03 12.09 -9.30
CA PHE A 10 8.48 12.01 -9.15
C PHE A 10 9.01 13.34 -8.58
N SER A 11 9.81 13.26 -7.52
CA SER A 11 10.32 14.43 -6.79
C SER A 11 11.51 15.12 -7.45
N ASN A 12 12.26 14.41 -8.29
CA ASN A 12 13.62 14.83 -8.65
C ASN A 12 13.69 15.76 -9.86
N PHE A 13 12.61 15.95 -10.62
CA PHE A 13 12.61 16.82 -11.78
C PHE A 13 11.20 17.37 -12.06
N THR A 14 11.09 18.67 -12.33
CA THR A 14 9.88 19.29 -12.88
C THR A 14 10.32 20.14 -14.08
N PRO A 15 9.87 19.84 -15.31
CA PRO A 15 10.23 20.63 -16.47
C PRO A 15 9.73 22.08 -16.33
N LYS A 16 10.51 23.06 -16.82
CA LYS A 16 10.22 24.50 -16.66
C LYS A 16 8.88 24.96 -17.26
N PHE A 17 8.30 24.19 -18.17
CA PHE A 17 7.03 24.47 -18.84
C PHE A 17 5.82 23.79 -18.15
N VAL A 18 6.04 23.09 -17.03
CA VAL A 18 5.00 22.37 -16.30
C VAL A 18 4.71 23.12 -15.00
N LYS A 19 3.42 23.34 -14.71
CA LYS A 19 2.95 23.80 -13.39
C LYS A 19 2.52 22.57 -12.58
N ARG A 20 3.10 22.37 -11.40
CA ARG A 20 2.69 21.29 -10.50
C ARG A 20 1.35 21.61 -9.85
N TYR A 21 0.42 20.66 -9.90
CA TYR A 21 -0.94 20.77 -9.34
C TYR A 21 -1.13 19.93 -8.08
N ALA A 22 -0.30 18.89 -7.89
CA ALA A 22 -0.30 18.03 -6.71
C ALA A 22 1.11 17.48 -6.43
N GLU A 23 1.31 16.89 -5.26
CA GLU A 23 2.57 16.26 -4.85
C GLU A 23 2.33 14.80 -4.45
N LEU A 24 1.77 14.03 -5.38
CA LEU A 24 1.25 12.69 -5.12
C LEU A 24 2.33 11.69 -4.71
N GLY A 25 3.60 11.95 -5.04
CA GLY A 25 4.73 11.12 -4.62
C GLY A 25 4.85 10.98 -3.09
N ILE A 26 4.53 12.03 -2.33
CA ILE A 26 4.53 11.97 -0.85
C ILE A 26 3.45 11.01 -0.36
N ASP A 27 2.22 11.19 -0.84
CA ASP A 27 1.06 10.40 -0.41
C ASP A 27 1.24 8.92 -0.78
N ILE A 28 1.76 8.64 -1.97
CA ILE A 28 2.09 7.27 -2.42
C ILE A 28 3.14 6.65 -1.50
N SER A 29 4.20 7.40 -1.16
CA SER A 29 5.26 6.90 -0.29
C SER A 29 4.75 6.59 1.12
N ALA A 30 3.90 7.47 1.66
CA ALA A 30 3.26 7.27 2.96
C ALA A 30 2.32 6.05 2.95
N ALA A 31 1.51 5.89 1.90
CA ALA A 31 0.63 4.74 1.73
C ALA A 31 1.42 3.43 1.63
N ALA A 32 2.52 3.41 0.87
CA ALA A 32 3.40 2.25 0.75
C ALA A 32 4.05 1.89 2.09
N ALA A 33 4.51 2.88 2.86
CA ALA A 33 5.08 2.65 4.19
C ALA A 33 4.05 2.04 5.16
N LYS A 34 2.83 2.59 5.19
CA LYS A 34 1.73 2.09 6.02
C LYS A 34 1.34 0.67 5.65
N TYR A 35 1.20 0.39 4.35
CA TYR A 35 0.95 -0.97 3.87
C TYR A 35 2.04 -1.95 4.32
N ALA A 36 3.31 -1.56 4.18
CA ALA A 36 4.44 -2.39 4.59
C ALA A 36 4.47 -2.60 6.12
N GLU A 37 4.02 -1.63 6.91
CA GLU A 37 3.83 -1.79 8.35
C GLU A 37 2.70 -2.79 8.65
N ASP A 38 1.54 -2.65 8.01
CA ASP A 38 0.40 -3.53 8.20
C ASP A 38 0.70 -4.99 7.83
N VAL A 39 1.49 -5.23 6.78
CA VAL A 39 1.98 -6.56 6.39
C VAL A 39 2.94 -7.12 7.44
N ARG A 40 3.92 -6.32 7.90
CA ARG A 40 4.89 -6.77 8.92
C ARG A 40 4.22 -7.07 10.25
N ALA A 41 3.22 -6.29 10.63
CA ALA A 41 2.42 -6.47 11.83
C ALA A 41 1.33 -7.55 11.68
N ARG A 42 1.19 -8.16 10.49
CA ARG A 42 0.12 -9.13 10.15
C ARG A 42 -1.29 -8.58 10.38
N ARG A 43 -1.46 -7.26 10.30
CA ARG A 43 -2.78 -6.60 10.27
C ARG A 43 -3.42 -6.70 8.89
N PHE A 44 -2.58 -6.75 7.86
CA PHE A 44 -2.98 -7.02 6.49
C PHE A 44 -2.38 -8.36 6.00
N PRO A 45 -3.15 -9.18 5.25
CA PRO A 45 -4.57 -9.02 4.97
C PRO A 45 -5.42 -9.35 6.21
N SER A 46 -6.45 -8.55 6.46
CA SER A 46 -7.52 -8.91 7.41
C SER A 46 -8.52 -9.85 6.71
N PRO A 47 -9.36 -10.58 7.46
CA PRO A 47 -10.33 -11.51 6.87
C PRO A 47 -11.28 -10.87 5.85
N GLU A 48 -11.58 -9.57 5.95
CA GLU A 48 -12.40 -8.84 4.98
C GLU A 48 -11.70 -8.61 3.63
N HIS A 49 -10.37 -8.73 3.60
CA HIS A 49 -9.55 -8.63 2.39
C HIS A 49 -9.19 -10.00 1.79
N CYS A 50 -9.70 -11.09 2.36
CA CYS A 50 -9.49 -12.46 1.88
C CYS A 50 -10.79 -13.04 1.32
N PHE A 51 -10.79 -13.48 0.06
CA PHE A 51 -11.87 -14.30 -0.47
C PHE A 51 -11.78 -15.73 0.11
N GLY A 52 -12.87 -16.23 0.67
CA GLY A 52 -12.97 -17.62 1.16
C GLY A 52 -12.39 -17.90 2.55
N ALA A 53 -11.96 -16.88 3.31
CA ALA A 53 -11.59 -17.08 4.72
C ALA A 53 -12.84 -17.52 5.52
N PRO A 54 -12.83 -18.69 6.19
CA PRO A 54 -13.93 -19.06 7.04
C PRO A 54 -14.03 -18.03 8.18
N LYS A 55 -15.21 -17.44 8.39
CA LYS A 55 -15.49 -16.62 9.56
C LYS A 55 -15.57 -17.52 10.79
N THR A 56 -14.42 -17.97 11.29
CA THR A 56 -14.36 -18.72 12.53
C THR A 56 -13.24 -18.15 13.38
N GLY A 57 -13.61 -17.57 14.52
CA GLY A 57 -12.69 -17.04 15.49
C GLY A 57 -11.79 -18.12 16.08
N GLY A 58 -10.67 -17.65 16.62
CA GLY A 58 -9.81 -18.45 17.50
C GLY A 58 -8.85 -19.35 16.74
N ALA A 59 -7.57 -19.13 16.99
CA ALA A 59 -6.48 -19.97 16.53
C ALA A 59 -6.71 -21.46 16.84
N GLU A 60 -6.74 -22.29 15.80
CA GLU A 60 -6.26 -23.66 15.92
C GLU A 60 -5.30 -23.90 14.75
N VAL A 61 -4.03 -23.55 15.00
CA VAL A 61 -2.89 -24.02 14.21
C VAL A 61 -2.87 -25.54 14.35
N ARG A 62 -3.55 -26.22 13.42
CA ARG A 62 -3.55 -27.67 13.32
C ARG A 62 -2.14 -28.17 13.07
N GLN A 63 -1.58 -28.73 14.13
CA GLN A 63 -0.46 -29.65 14.10
C GLN A 63 -0.80 -30.84 13.17
N LEU A 64 -0.13 -30.89 12.03
CA LEU A 64 -0.06 -32.06 11.16
C LEU A 64 1.35 -32.05 10.54
N LYS A 65 2.18 -33.10 10.59
CA LYS A 65 2.09 -34.45 11.14
C LYS A 65 3.53 -35.00 11.22
N SER A 66 3.69 -35.99 12.09
CA SER A 66 4.82 -36.89 12.33
C SER A 66 5.47 -37.50 11.09
#